data_AF-Q16LM3-F1
#
_entry.id   AF-Q16LM3-F1
#
_cell.length_a   1.000
_cell.length_b   1.000
_cell.length_c   1.000
_cell.angle_alpha   90.00
_cell.angle_beta   90.00
_cell.angle_gamma   90.00
#
_symmetry.space_group_name_H-M   'P 1'
#
loop_
_entity.id
_entity.type
_entity.pdbx_description
1 polymer ?
#
loop_
_entity_poly.entity_id
_entity_poly.type
_entity_poly.pdbx_seq_one_letter_code
_entity_poly.pdbx_strand_id
1 'polypeptide(L)'
;MERLSSKVILVVVAVIALLGSGSDAARKLKGSTDVDALRHRYFELENRAWTIVNQIDKVDNQKEDDRRVQRNIILKELIDIYSGFANDDIGPENSYDEDDYYILKRFYEWQLLEQDLINVHKLFDAIRQFMANRNQLPADDADFELASMDITDTVLSDPQFPVNSTLDEIDRIMIRQGMYYKAQLEAKSTICSFGLSAQQVLYQLYNAISITELKGYSMMQFSWMLLKTYGKALCVEQFQTLLKLQ
;
A
#
# COMPACT_ATOMS: atom_id res chain seq x y z
N MET A 1 -28.16 34.95 -29.14
CA MET A 1 -27.56 34.52 -27.85
C MET A 1 -26.75 33.24 -28.06
N GLU A 2 -25.68 33.27 -28.86
CA GLU A 2 -24.94 32.04 -29.26
C GLU A 2 -23.42 32.25 -29.32
N ARG A 3 -22.84 33.02 -28.38
CA ARG A 3 -21.37 33.24 -28.33
C ARG A 3 -20.71 32.89 -27.00
N LEU A 4 -21.46 32.37 -26.03
CA LEU A 4 -20.95 32.06 -24.69
C LEU A 4 -20.48 30.60 -24.51
N SER A 5 -20.85 29.67 -25.39
CA SER A 5 -20.52 28.23 -25.26
C SER A 5 -19.07 27.89 -25.66
N SER A 6 -18.55 28.52 -26.72
CA SER A 6 -17.23 28.13 -27.28
C SER A 6 -16.04 28.53 -26.40
N LYS A 7 -16.13 29.63 -25.63
CA LYS A 7 -15.03 30.06 -24.75
C LYS A 7 -14.92 29.22 -23.48
N VAL A 8 -16.03 28.70 -22.97
CA VAL A 8 -16.04 27.84 -21.76
C VAL A 8 -15.41 26.48 -22.07
N ILE A 9 -15.72 25.91 -23.24
CA ILE A 9 -15.14 24.63 -23.69
C ILE A 9 -13.62 24.76 -23.91
N LEU A 10 -13.15 25.88 -24.47
CA LEU A 10 -11.71 26.13 -24.68
C LEU A 10 -10.94 26.30 -23.37
N VAL A 11 -11.56 26.88 -22.33
CA VAL A 11 -10.94 27.00 -20.99
C VAL A 11 -10.89 25.64 -20.28
N VAL A 12 -11.94 24.81 -20.40
CA VAL A 12 -11.97 23.47 -19.79
C VAL A 12 -10.93 22.54 -20.44
N VAL A 13 -10.76 22.59 -21.76
CA VAL A 13 -9.74 21.79 -22.46
C VAL A 13 -8.32 22.27 -22.14
N ALA A 14 -8.11 23.58 -21.95
CA ALA A 14 -6.81 24.12 -21.56
C ALA A 14 -6.41 23.76 -20.10
N VAL A 15 -7.38 23.66 -19.18
CA VAL A 15 -7.13 23.25 -17.79
C VAL A 15 -6.82 21.74 -17.70
N ILE A 16 -7.45 20.91 -18.55
CA ILE A 16 -7.16 19.47 -18.61
C ILE A 16 -5.79 19.20 -19.28
N ALA A 17 -5.39 20.00 -20.27
CA ALA A 17 -4.09 19.88 -20.91
C ALA A 17 -2.91 20.34 -20.02
N LEU A 18 -3.15 21.19 -19.02
CA LEU A 18 -2.12 21.64 -18.06
C LEU A 18 -1.90 20.68 -16.88
N LEU A 19 -2.75 19.66 -16.70
CA LEU A 19 -2.56 18.59 -15.72
C LEU A 19 -1.87 17.34 -16.31
N GLY A 20 -1.61 17.34 -17.62
CA GLY A 20 -1.03 16.22 -18.35
C GLY A 20 0.41 16.48 -18.78
N SER A 21 1.34 16.69 -17.85
CA SER A 21 2.79 16.60 -18.10
C SER A 21 3.55 16.59 -16.76
N GLY A 22 3.60 15.43 -16.14
CA GLY A 22 4.47 15.16 -15.00
C GLY A 22 4.75 13.67 -14.97
N SER A 23 5.77 13.22 -15.69
CA SER A 23 6.42 11.97 -15.31
C SER A 23 7.13 12.24 -13.99
N ASP A 24 6.39 12.20 -12.89
CA ASP A 24 6.94 12.29 -11.54
C ASP A 24 7.65 10.97 -11.24
N ALA A 25 8.87 10.86 -11.79
CA ALA A 25 9.91 10.12 -11.12
C ALA A 25 10.16 10.86 -9.82
N ALA A 26 9.54 10.37 -8.73
CA ALA A 26 9.78 10.82 -7.37
C ALA A 26 11.29 11.06 -7.22
N ARG A 27 11.68 12.31 -6.89
CA ARG A 27 13.10 12.70 -6.84
C ARG A 27 13.79 11.82 -5.81
N LYS A 28 14.52 10.79 -6.27
CA LYS A 28 15.31 9.91 -5.42
C LYS A 28 16.26 10.78 -4.59
N LEU A 29 16.00 10.88 -3.30
CA LEU A 29 16.85 11.62 -2.37
C LEU A 29 18.27 11.04 -2.45
N LYS A 30 19.29 11.91 -2.43
CA LYS A 30 20.67 11.48 -2.57
C LYS A 30 21.04 10.56 -1.38
N GLY A 31 21.31 9.29 -1.67
CA GLY A 31 21.60 8.27 -0.66
C GLY A 31 20.41 7.36 -0.28
N SER A 32 19.22 7.62 -0.84
CA SER A 32 18.00 6.81 -0.69
C SER A 32 18.16 5.45 -1.37
N THR A 33 17.67 4.39 -0.73
CA THR A 33 17.47 3.09 -1.39
C THR A 33 16.32 3.17 -2.40
N ASP A 34 16.16 2.14 -3.24
CA ASP A 34 15.01 2.04 -4.15
C ASP A 34 13.69 1.90 -3.37
N VAL A 35 13.71 1.16 -2.25
CA VAL A 35 12.54 0.99 -1.38
C VAL A 35 12.13 2.31 -0.72
N ASP A 36 13.10 3.16 -0.36
CA ASP A 36 12.80 4.49 0.19
C ASP A 36 12.13 5.41 -0.84
N ALA A 37 12.57 5.34 -2.11
CA ALA A 37 11.92 6.07 -3.19
C ALA A 37 10.48 5.54 -3.42
N LEU A 38 10.29 4.23 -3.35
CA LEU A 38 8.98 3.60 -3.44
C LEU A 38 8.05 4.00 -2.28
N ARG A 39 8.56 4.08 -1.04
CA ARG A 39 7.80 4.60 0.12
C ARG A 39 7.34 6.03 -0.10
N HIS A 40 8.23 6.91 -0.58
CA HIS A 40 7.85 8.30 -0.87
C HIS A 40 6.76 8.38 -1.94
N ARG A 41 6.91 7.59 -3.01
CA ARG A 41 5.89 7.48 -4.05
C ARG A 41 4.55 6.99 -3.49
N TYR A 42 4.56 5.99 -2.61
CA TYR A 42 3.35 5.51 -1.95
C TYR A 42 2.67 6.61 -1.12
N PHE A 43 3.41 7.39 -0.33
CA PHE A 43 2.81 8.48 0.45
C PHE A 43 2.14 9.55 -0.41
N GLU A 44 2.67 9.84 -1.60
CA GLU A 44 2.01 10.75 -2.55
C GLU A 44 0.67 10.17 -3.04
N LEU A 45 0.66 8.88 -3.38
CA LEU A 45 -0.55 8.15 -3.80
C LEU A 45 -1.59 8.07 -2.67
N GLU A 46 -1.15 7.77 -1.45
CA GLU A 46 -2.00 7.71 -0.25
C GLU A 46 -2.68 9.07 0.01
N ASN A 47 -1.91 10.15 0.00
CA ASN A 47 -2.45 11.51 0.20
C ASN A 47 -3.49 11.88 -0.86
N ARG A 48 -3.24 11.50 -2.12
CA ARG A 48 -4.21 11.69 -3.21
C ARG A 48 -5.46 10.85 -2.98
N ALA A 49 -5.32 9.58 -2.62
CA ALA A 49 -6.44 8.68 -2.33
C ALA A 49 -7.32 9.20 -1.18
N TRP A 50 -6.71 9.65 -0.08
CA TRP A 50 -7.45 10.30 1.01
C TRP A 50 -8.17 11.56 0.57
N THR A 51 -7.55 12.37 -0.28
CA THR A 51 -8.18 13.58 -0.83
C THR A 51 -9.45 13.25 -1.61
N ILE A 52 -9.46 12.14 -2.35
CA ILE A 52 -10.62 11.66 -3.11
C ILE A 52 -11.70 11.11 -2.17
N VAL A 53 -11.34 10.22 -1.24
CA VAL A 53 -12.31 9.61 -0.30
C VAL A 53 -12.97 10.65 0.59
N ASN A 54 -12.24 11.70 0.99
CA ASN A 54 -12.78 12.80 1.78
C ASN A 54 -13.77 13.70 1.02
N GLN A 55 -13.96 13.51 -0.30
CA GLN A 55 -15.00 14.23 -1.05
C GLN A 55 -16.41 13.71 -0.76
N ILE A 56 -16.53 12.49 -0.19
CA ILE A 56 -17.82 11.90 0.22
C ILE A 56 -18.53 12.79 1.24
N ASP A 57 -17.78 13.35 2.19
CA ASP A 57 -18.31 14.13 3.31
C ASP A 57 -18.72 15.56 2.90
N LYS A 58 -18.35 16.01 1.70
CA LYS A 58 -18.57 17.41 1.25
C LYS A 58 -19.94 17.66 0.63
N VAL A 59 -20.71 16.61 0.38
CA VAL A 59 -21.99 16.71 -0.33
C VAL A 59 -23.16 16.44 0.62
N ASP A 60 -23.39 17.39 1.52
CA ASP A 60 -24.59 17.39 2.36
C ASP A 60 -25.82 17.71 1.49
N ASN A 61 -26.87 16.88 1.57
CA ASN A 61 -28.18 16.99 0.89
C ASN A 61 -28.33 16.38 -0.53
N GLN A 62 -27.65 15.28 -0.83
CA GLN A 62 -27.92 14.48 -2.04
C GLN A 62 -28.96 13.37 -1.82
N LYS A 63 -29.73 13.04 -2.86
CA LYS A 63 -30.61 11.86 -2.86
C LYS A 63 -29.76 10.58 -2.76
N GLU A 64 -30.33 9.49 -2.24
CA GLU A 64 -29.61 8.22 -2.06
C GLU A 64 -28.95 7.72 -3.36
N ASP A 65 -29.63 7.88 -4.50
CA ASP A 65 -29.12 7.49 -5.81
C ASP A 65 -27.87 8.29 -6.20
N ASP A 66 -27.83 9.60 -5.89
CA ASP A 66 -26.67 10.46 -6.17
C ASP A 66 -25.47 10.05 -5.29
N ARG A 67 -25.73 9.68 -4.02
CA ARG A 67 -24.69 9.17 -3.11
C ARG A 67 -24.10 7.86 -3.60
N ARG A 68 -24.92 6.94 -4.11
CA ARG A 68 -24.46 5.67 -4.68
C ARG A 68 -23.57 5.89 -5.90
N VAL A 69 -23.98 6.77 -6.81
CA VAL A 69 -23.17 7.12 -7.99
C VAL A 69 -21.83 7.72 -7.58
N GLN A 70 -21.81 8.64 -6.61
CA GLN A 70 -20.57 9.25 -6.12
C GLN A 70 -19.64 8.22 -5.47
N ARG A 71 -20.17 7.30 -4.64
CA ARG A 71 -19.38 6.20 -4.06
C ARG A 71 -18.75 5.33 -5.13
N ASN A 72 -19.49 4.98 -6.18
CA ASN A 72 -18.98 4.15 -7.26
C ASN A 72 -17.84 4.83 -8.04
N ILE A 73 -17.94 6.14 -8.26
CA ILE A 73 -16.86 6.93 -8.87
C ILE A 73 -15.61 6.93 -7.98
N ILE A 74 -15.78 7.13 -6.67
CA ILE A 74 -14.67 7.16 -5.71
C ILE A 74 -14.02 5.79 -5.56
N LEU A 75 -14.81 4.73 -5.45
CA LEU A 75 -14.29 3.35 -5.47
C LEU A 75 -13.54 3.10 -6.78
N LYS A 76 -14.02 3.63 -7.91
CA LYS A 76 -13.32 3.54 -9.20
C LYS A 76 -11.89 4.05 -9.08
N GLU A 77 -11.78 5.31 -8.72
CA GLU A 77 -10.51 5.99 -8.63
C GLU A 77 -9.58 5.40 -7.55
N LEU A 78 -10.13 4.99 -6.40
CA LEU A 78 -9.37 4.40 -5.31
C LEU A 78 -8.65 3.11 -5.74
N ILE A 79 -9.37 2.20 -6.40
CA ILE A 79 -8.77 0.95 -6.85
C ILE A 79 -7.84 1.18 -8.03
N ASP A 80 -8.13 2.14 -8.91
CA ASP A 80 -7.20 2.48 -10.00
C ASP A 80 -5.85 2.95 -9.43
N ILE A 81 -5.85 3.73 -8.34
CA ILE A 81 -4.64 4.16 -7.63
C ILE A 81 -3.90 2.95 -7.02
N TYR A 82 -4.59 2.12 -6.24
CA TYR A 82 -3.95 1.00 -5.53
C TYR A 82 -3.56 -0.16 -6.45
N SER A 83 -4.31 -0.38 -7.53
CA SER A 83 -3.98 -1.34 -8.57
C SER A 83 -2.74 -0.88 -9.35
N GLY A 84 -2.65 0.40 -9.71
CA GLY A 84 -1.45 0.97 -10.32
C GLY A 84 -0.23 0.85 -9.40
N PHE A 85 -0.39 1.16 -8.11
CA PHE A 85 0.67 0.95 -7.13
C PHE A 85 1.11 -0.53 -7.05
N ALA A 86 0.16 -1.46 -6.94
CA ALA A 86 0.46 -2.88 -6.76
C ALA A 86 1.05 -3.56 -8.01
N ASN A 87 0.66 -3.12 -9.20
CA ASN A 87 1.07 -3.74 -10.47
C ASN A 87 2.22 -3.00 -11.17
N ASP A 88 2.27 -1.67 -11.08
CA ASP A 88 3.26 -0.86 -11.80
C ASP A 88 4.43 -0.44 -10.90
N ASP A 89 4.14 -0.01 -9.65
CA ASP A 89 5.19 0.48 -8.74
C ASP A 89 5.84 -0.67 -7.95
N ILE A 90 5.06 -1.62 -7.42
CA ILE A 90 5.57 -2.83 -6.77
C ILE A 90 5.89 -3.92 -7.79
N GLY A 91 5.01 -4.17 -8.75
CA GLY A 91 5.26 -5.17 -9.79
C GLY A 91 5.08 -6.65 -9.38
N PRO A 92 4.85 -7.56 -10.34
CA PRO A 92 4.82 -9.01 -10.12
C PRO A 92 6.14 -9.58 -9.62
N GLU A 93 7.25 -8.97 -9.99
CA GLU A 93 8.61 -9.37 -9.60
C GLU A 93 8.88 -9.24 -8.10
N ASN A 94 8.17 -8.35 -7.39
CA ASN A 94 8.27 -8.25 -5.94
C ASN A 94 7.24 -9.14 -5.22
N SER A 95 6.67 -10.14 -5.89
CA SER A 95 5.99 -11.25 -5.20
C SER A 95 6.99 -11.99 -4.31
N TYR A 96 6.50 -12.69 -3.28
CA TYR A 96 7.42 -13.44 -2.43
C TYR A 96 8.00 -14.63 -3.20
N ASP A 97 9.31 -14.60 -3.44
CA ASP A 97 10.08 -15.76 -3.88
C ASP A 97 10.95 -16.25 -2.71
N GLU A 98 10.86 -17.55 -2.43
CA GLU A 98 11.67 -18.21 -1.41
C GLU A 98 13.17 -18.19 -1.74
N ASP A 99 13.52 -18.07 -3.01
CA ASP A 99 14.90 -18.08 -3.51
C ASP A 99 15.57 -16.70 -3.37
N ASP A 100 14.80 -15.61 -3.40
CA ASP A 100 15.31 -14.23 -3.26
C ASP A 100 16.00 -14.00 -1.92
N TYR A 101 15.59 -14.75 -0.90
CA TYR A 101 16.07 -14.65 0.47
C TYR A 101 16.88 -15.86 0.93
N TYR A 102 17.34 -16.71 0.00
CA TYR A 102 18.09 -17.94 0.32
C TYR A 102 19.28 -17.71 1.26
N ILE A 103 19.97 -16.58 1.10
CA ILE A 103 21.11 -16.21 1.95
C ILE A 103 20.64 -15.82 3.35
N LEU A 104 19.51 -15.11 3.45
CA LEU A 104 18.92 -14.68 4.71
C LEU A 104 18.42 -15.86 5.55
N LYS A 105 17.92 -16.93 4.90
CA LYS A 105 17.49 -18.19 5.56
C LYS A 105 18.54 -18.83 6.47
N ARG A 106 19.82 -18.49 6.29
CA ARG A 106 20.93 -19.00 7.10
C ARG A 106 21.14 -18.23 8.41
N PHE A 107 20.51 -17.07 8.57
CA PHE A 107 20.58 -16.26 9.79
C PHE A 107 19.40 -16.59 10.69
N TYR A 108 19.67 -16.83 11.97
CA TYR A 108 18.62 -17.11 12.96
C TYR A 108 17.62 -15.97 13.05
N GLU A 109 18.10 -14.73 12.95
CA GLU A 109 17.28 -13.52 12.96
C GLU A 109 16.21 -13.54 11.85
N TRP A 110 16.54 -14.04 10.66
CA TRP A 110 15.57 -14.14 9.55
C TRP A 110 14.44 -15.10 9.88
N GLN A 111 14.75 -16.23 10.52
CA GLN A 111 13.75 -17.25 10.88
C GLN A 111 12.68 -16.72 11.85
N LEU A 112 13.00 -15.66 12.61
CA LEU A 112 12.03 -15.00 13.48
C LEU A 112 10.97 -14.21 12.71
N LEU A 113 11.31 -13.72 11.50
CA LEU A 113 10.47 -12.85 10.68
C LEU A 113 9.86 -13.54 9.47
N GLU A 114 10.50 -14.59 8.96
CA GLU A 114 10.18 -15.18 7.66
C GLU A 114 8.69 -15.48 7.48
N GLN A 115 8.06 -16.08 8.48
CA GLN A 115 6.64 -16.43 8.41
C GLN A 115 5.74 -15.19 8.31
N ASP A 116 6.04 -14.14 9.07
CA ASP A 116 5.28 -12.89 9.07
C ASP A 116 5.40 -12.16 7.73
N LEU A 117 6.62 -12.13 7.17
CA LEU A 117 6.89 -11.58 5.85
C LEU A 117 6.13 -12.34 4.76
N ILE A 118 6.18 -13.69 4.79
CA ILE A 118 5.44 -14.54 3.84
C ILE A 118 3.94 -14.24 3.89
N ASN A 119 3.37 -14.14 5.09
CA ASN A 119 1.94 -13.93 5.27
C ASN A 119 1.49 -12.59 4.68
N VAL A 120 2.23 -11.51 4.98
CA VAL A 120 1.94 -10.18 4.43
C VAL A 120 2.07 -10.17 2.91
N HIS A 121 3.10 -10.82 2.35
CA HIS A 121 3.26 -10.91 0.90
C HIS A 121 2.11 -11.65 0.22
N LYS A 122 1.71 -12.82 0.76
CA LYS A 122 0.61 -13.62 0.21
C LYS A 122 -0.72 -12.88 0.26
N LEU A 123 -1.00 -12.20 1.38
CA LEU A 123 -2.21 -11.39 1.49
C LEU A 123 -2.21 -10.23 0.49
N PHE A 124 -1.06 -9.55 0.34
CA PHE A 124 -0.91 -8.50 -0.66
C PHE A 124 -1.15 -9.00 -2.09
N ASP A 125 -0.59 -10.16 -2.43
CA ASP A 125 -0.80 -10.78 -3.74
C ASP A 125 -2.27 -11.13 -4.00
N ALA A 126 -2.98 -11.62 -2.97
CA ALA A 126 -4.42 -11.87 -3.04
C ALA A 126 -5.21 -10.57 -3.32
N ILE A 127 -4.90 -9.48 -2.60
CA ILE A 127 -5.57 -8.19 -2.80
C ILE A 127 -5.22 -7.60 -4.17
N ARG A 128 -3.98 -7.74 -4.62
CA ARG A 128 -3.58 -7.32 -5.97
C ARG A 128 -4.38 -8.05 -7.04
N GLN A 129 -4.56 -9.36 -6.92
CA GLN A 129 -5.37 -10.15 -7.85
C GLN A 129 -6.84 -9.72 -7.82
N PHE A 130 -7.39 -9.46 -6.63
CA PHE A 130 -8.74 -8.93 -6.46
C PHE A 130 -8.91 -7.59 -7.22
N MET A 131 -7.98 -6.65 -7.04
CA MET A 131 -8.02 -5.35 -7.71
C MET A 131 -7.86 -5.46 -9.23
N ALA A 132 -7.00 -6.36 -9.71
CA ALA A 132 -6.81 -6.59 -11.14
C ALA A 132 -8.06 -7.16 -11.84
N ASN A 133 -8.82 -8.00 -11.14
CA ASN A 133 -10.03 -8.64 -11.67
C ASN A 133 -11.27 -7.73 -11.64
N ARG A 134 -11.17 -6.53 -11.08
CA ARG A 134 -12.31 -5.60 -10.97
C ARG A 134 -12.98 -5.26 -12.29
N ASN A 135 -12.22 -5.19 -13.39
CA ASN A 135 -12.78 -4.88 -14.72
C ASN A 135 -13.84 -5.89 -15.20
N GLN A 136 -13.98 -7.03 -14.51
CA GLN A 136 -14.96 -8.08 -14.79
C GLN A 136 -16.27 -7.92 -14.00
N LEU A 137 -16.33 -7.02 -13.00
CA LEU A 137 -17.48 -6.86 -12.12
C LEU A 137 -18.25 -5.55 -12.42
N PRO A 138 -19.59 -5.59 -12.53
CA PRO A 138 -20.40 -4.38 -12.63
C PRO A 138 -20.16 -3.42 -11.45
N ALA A 139 -20.17 -2.11 -11.73
CA ALA A 139 -19.96 -1.08 -10.71
C ALA A 139 -21.05 -1.03 -9.61
N ASP A 140 -22.15 -1.76 -9.77
CA ASP A 140 -23.27 -1.85 -8.81
C ASP A 140 -23.48 -3.29 -8.30
N ASP A 141 -22.41 -4.10 -8.32
CA ASP A 141 -22.49 -5.48 -7.87
C ASP A 141 -22.39 -5.57 -6.35
N ALA A 142 -23.44 -6.09 -5.72
CA ALA A 142 -23.46 -6.38 -4.28
C ALA A 142 -22.34 -7.36 -3.90
N ASP A 143 -21.92 -8.23 -4.83
CA ASP A 143 -20.84 -9.18 -4.63
C ASP A 143 -19.49 -8.44 -4.50
N PHE A 144 -19.31 -7.32 -5.20
CA PHE A 144 -18.09 -6.52 -5.11
C PHE A 144 -17.98 -5.78 -3.77
N GLU A 145 -19.09 -5.22 -3.27
CA GLU A 145 -19.12 -4.65 -1.92
C GLU A 145 -18.79 -5.72 -0.87
N LEU A 146 -19.43 -6.89 -0.97
CA LEU A 146 -19.19 -7.98 -0.02
C LEU A 146 -17.73 -8.43 -0.04
N ALA A 147 -17.15 -8.65 -1.22
CA ALA A 147 -15.74 -9.03 -1.35
C ALA A 147 -14.79 -7.95 -0.82
N SER A 148 -15.09 -6.67 -1.06
CA SER A 148 -14.31 -5.55 -0.51
C SER A 148 -14.37 -5.50 1.02
N MET A 149 -15.52 -5.84 1.61
CA MET A 149 -15.68 -5.95 3.06
C MET A 149 -14.91 -7.12 3.64
N ASP A 150 -14.96 -8.29 2.99
CA ASP A 150 -14.25 -9.50 3.41
C ASP A 150 -12.73 -9.27 3.42
N ILE A 151 -12.19 -8.61 2.38
CA ILE A 151 -10.78 -8.20 2.35
C ILE A 151 -10.45 -7.26 3.49
N THR A 152 -11.33 -6.31 3.77
CA THR A 152 -11.11 -5.35 4.85
C THR A 152 -11.08 -6.04 6.21
N ASP A 153 -12.02 -6.95 6.46
CA ASP A 153 -12.06 -7.71 7.71
C ASP A 153 -10.82 -8.61 7.84
N THR A 154 -10.40 -9.25 6.75
CA THR A 154 -9.16 -10.05 6.71
C THR A 154 -7.92 -9.20 7.03
N VAL A 155 -7.81 -8.00 6.47
CA VAL A 155 -6.62 -7.14 6.71
C VAL A 155 -6.60 -6.59 8.12
N LEU A 156 -7.74 -6.12 8.63
CA LEU A 156 -7.82 -5.33 9.86
C LEU A 156 -8.13 -6.16 11.11
N SER A 157 -8.87 -7.25 10.97
CA SER A 157 -9.52 -7.96 12.08
C SER A 157 -9.29 -9.47 12.06
N ASP A 158 -8.56 -10.03 11.10
CA ASP A 158 -8.37 -11.48 11.00
C ASP A 158 -7.89 -12.06 12.35
N PRO A 159 -8.59 -13.04 12.92
CA PRO A 159 -8.25 -13.55 14.24
C PRO A 159 -6.90 -14.27 14.31
N GLN A 160 -6.38 -14.74 13.17
CA GLN A 160 -5.14 -15.49 13.07
C GLN A 160 -3.96 -14.60 12.67
N PHE A 161 -4.17 -13.66 11.74
CA PHE A 161 -3.10 -12.84 11.15
C PHE A 161 -3.55 -11.40 10.85
N PRO A 162 -3.95 -10.60 11.86
CA PRO A 162 -4.32 -9.22 11.61
C PRO A 162 -3.05 -8.43 11.27
N VAL A 163 -3.07 -7.71 10.14
CA VAL A 163 -1.86 -7.10 9.57
C VAL A 163 -1.19 -6.14 10.55
N ASN A 164 -1.97 -5.42 11.35
CA ASN A 164 -1.44 -4.52 12.38
C ASN A 164 -0.51 -5.23 13.37
N SER A 165 -0.92 -6.41 13.87
CA SER A 165 -0.20 -7.14 14.90
C SER A 165 1.02 -7.83 14.30
N THR A 166 0.93 -8.27 13.05
CA THR A 166 2.08 -8.78 12.28
C THR A 166 3.13 -7.68 12.08
N LEU A 167 2.71 -6.45 11.73
CA LEU A 167 3.65 -5.32 11.60
C LEU A 167 4.24 -4.91 12.96
N ASP A 168 3.46 -4.92 14.04
CA ASP A 168 3.96 -4.67 15.40
C ASP A 168 4.99 -5.72 15.84
N GLU A 169 4.80 -6.98 15.44
CA GLU A 169 5.74 -8.06 15.71
C GLU A 169 7.05 -7.89 14.91
N ILE A 170 6.94 -7.50 13.63
CA ILE A 170 8.08 -7.15 12.78
C ILE A 170 8.89 -6.01 13.42
N ASP A 171 8.23 -4.93 13.83
CA ASP A 171 8.87 -3.79 14.51
C ASP A 171 9.55 -4.22 15.83
N ARG A 172 8.86 -5.04 16.63
CA ARG A 172 9.39 -5.57 17.89
C ARG A 172 10.68 -6.35 17.65
N ILE A 173 10.71 -7.22 16.66
CA ILE A 173 11.90 -8.02 16.32
C ILE A 173 13.02 -7.11 15.79
N MET A 174 12.71 -6.21 14.87
CA MET A 174 13.70 -5.28 14.28
C MET A 174 14.36 -4.40 15.33
N ILE A 175 13.55 -3.64 16.06
CA ILE A 175 14.01 -2.58 16.96
C ILE A 175 14.34 -3.15 18.33
N ARG A 176 13.34 -3.74 19.00
CA ARG A 176 13.48 -4.11 20.42
C ARG A 176 14.41 -5.29 20.63
N GLN A 177 14.44 -6.22 19.68
CA GLN A 177 15.35 -7.37 19.74
C GLN A 177 16.68 -7.11 19.01
N GLY A 178 16.86 -5.93 18.40
CA GLY A 178 18.12 -5.50 17.79
C GLY A 178 18.54 -6.37 16.60
N MET A 179 17.59 -6.79 15.77
CA MET A 179 17.80 -7.76 14.68
C MET A 179 18.96 -7.34 13.76
N TYR A 180 18.96 -6.09 13.27
CA TYR A 180 20.01 -5.60 12.36
C TYR A 180 21.41 -5.69 12.98
N TYR A 181 21.54 -5.39 14.27
CA TYR A 181 22.82 -5.48 14.95
C TYR A 181 23.31 -6.92 15.04
N LYS A 182 22.44 -7.85 15.40
CA LYS A 182 22.79 -9.28 15.50
C LYS A 182 23.12 -9.88 14.13
N ALA A 183 22.29 -9.61 13.12
CA ALA A 183 22.54 -10.01 11.74
C ALA A 183 23.88 -9.46 11.22
N GLN A 184 24.25 -8.22 11.58
CA GLN A 184 25.54 -7.65 11.20
C GLN A 184 26.73 -8.38 11.85
N LEU A 185 26.62 -8.75 13.13
CA LEU A 185 27.67 -9.48 13.83
C LEU A 185 27.90 -10.85 13.19
N GLU A 186 26.81 -11.57 12.91
CA GLU A 186 26.86 -12.88 12.25
C GLU A 186 27.36 -12.77 10.81
N ALA A 187 26.94 -11.75 10.07
CA ALA A 187 27.43 -11.55 8.70
C ALA A 187 28.94 -11.23 8.67
N LYS A 188 29.46 -10.52 9.69
CA LYS A 188 30.91 -10.24 9.82
C LYS A 188 31.72 -11.49 10.11
N SER A 189 31.21 -12.44 10.90
CA SER A 189 31.91 -13.69 11.21
C SER A 189 31.92 -14.67 10.03
N THR A 190 31.07 -14.45 9.03
CA THR A 190 30.81 -15.40 7.93
C THR A 190 31.08 -14.84 6.52
N ILE A 191 31.70 -13.66 6.40
CA ILE A 191 32.03 -12.98 5.12
C ILE A 191 32.69 -13.93 4.11
N CYS A 192 33.66 -14.74 4.56
CA CYS A 192 34.40 -15.66 3.69
C CYS A 192 33.55 -16.82 3.15
N SER A 193 32.45 -17.16 3.81
CA SER A 193 31.57 -18.27 3.47
C SER A 193 30.55 -17.90 2.41
N PHE A 194 30.18 -16.62 2.33
CA PHE A 194 29.03 -16.15 1.55
C PHE A 194 29.39 -15.29 0.33
N GLY A 195 30.63 -14.81 0.24
CA GLY A 195 31.05 -13.93 -0.88
C GLY A 195 30.35 -12.57 -0.89
N LEU A 196 29.58 -12.26 0.16
CA LEU A 196 28.92 -10.98 0.39
C LEU A 196 29.56 -10.27 1.59
N SER A 197 29.59 -8.94 1.51
CA SER A 197 29.91 -8.09 2.64
C SER A 197 28.76 -8.04 3.65
N ALA A 198 29.08 -7.79 4.92
CA ALA A 198 28.06 -7.60 5.96
C ALA A 198 27.07 -6.47 5.61
N GLN A 199 27.53 -5.43 4.90
CA GLN A 199 26.67 -4.35 4.40
C GLN A 199 25.65 -4.83 3.37
N GLN A 200 26.03 -5.76 2.47
CA GLN A 200 25.10 -6.31 1.48
C GLN A 200 24.02 -7.18 2.14
N VAL A 201 24.39 -7.97 3.16
CA VAL A 201 23.41 -8.74 3.95
C VAL A 201 22.41 -7.82 4.63
N LEU A 202 22.89 -6.76 5.29
CA LEU A 202 22.01 -5.77 5.91
C LEU A 202 21.11 -5.06 4.91
N TYR A 203 21.63 -4.75 3.72
CA TYR A 203 20.84 -4.13 2.66
C TYR A 203 19.70 -5.05 2.18
N GLN A 204 19.98 -6.35 1.98
CA GLN A 204 18.94 -7.31 1.62
C GLN A 204 17.87 -7.44 2.72
N LEU A 205 18.30 -7.53 3.98
CA LEU A 205 17.41 -7.59 5.13
C LEU A 205 16.53 -6.35 5.23
N TYR A 206 17.13 -5.18 5.05
CA TYR A 206 16.41 -3.90 5.04
C TYR A 206 15.37 -3.86 3.93
N ASN A 207 15.73 -4.22 2.70
CA ASN A 207 14.82 -4.19 1.57
C ASN A 207 13.65 -5.15 1.76
N ALA A 208 13.92 -6.39 2.19
CA ALA A 208 12.89 -7.40 2.42
C ALA A 208 11.82 -6.87 3.38
N ILE A 209 12.26 -6.44 4.57
CA ILE A 209 11.36 -5.97 5.61
C ILE A 209 10.66 -4.68 5.18
N SER A 210 11.38 -3.74 4.57
CA SER A 210 10.83 -2.46 4.15
C SER A 210 9.74 -2.58 3.09
N ILE A 211 9.90 -3.52 2.14
CA ILE A 211 8.87 -3.82 1.14
C ILE A 211 7.67 -4.48 1.81
N THR A 212 7.89 -5.43 2.73
CA THR A 212 6.82 -6.08 3.48
C THR A 212 6.00 -5.07 4.30
N GLU A 213 6.65 -4.19 5.06
CA GLU A 213 5.99 -3.13 5.81
C GLU A 213 5.14 -2.26 4.89
N LEU A 214 5.71 -1.83 3.77
CA LEU A 214 5.01 -0.98 2.80
C LEU A 214 3.76 -1.67 2.25
N LYS A 215 3.85 -2.97 1.94
CA LYS A 215 2.68 -3.77 1.55
C LYS A 215 1.64 -3.80 2.67
N GLY A 216 2.05 -4.13 3.89
CA GLY A 216 1.17 -4.17 5.07
C GLY A 216 0.42 -2.86 5.30
N TYR A 217 1.15 -1.74 5.39
CA TYR A 217 0.56 -0.41 5.54
C TYR A 217 -0.35 -0.05 4.38
N SER A 218 0.04 -0.35 3.13
CA SER A 218 -0.79 -0.08 1.97
C SER A 218 -2.12 -0.82 2.00
N MET A 219 -2.13 -2.09 2.41
CA MET A 219 -3.35 -2.87 2.59
C MET A 219 -4.25 -2.25 3.66
N MET A 220 -3.69 -1.90 4.82
CA MET A 220 -4.45 -1.30 5.92
C MET A 220 -5.10 0.03 5.51
N GLN A 221 -4.34 0.92 4.88
CA GLN A 221 -4.84 2.21 4.39
C GLN A 221 -5.94 2.02 3.34
N PHE A 222 -5.75 1.11 2.40
CA PHE A 222 -6.77 0.76 1.41
C PHE A 222 -8.06 0.24 2.06
N SER A 223 -7.95 -0.73 2.98
CA SER A 223 -9.09 -1.29 3.71
C SER A 223 -9.88 -0.23 4.46
N TRP A 224 -9.21 0.69 5.14
CA TRP A 224 -9.92 1.77 5.81
C TRP A 224 -10.59 2.76 4.84
N MET A 225 -9.95 3.09 3.73
CA MET A 225 -10.55 3.91 2.68
C MET A 225 -11.80 3.24 2.09
N LEU A 226 -11.79 1.91 1.93
CA LEU A 226 -12.99 1.14 1.56
C LEU A 226 -14.09 1.30 2.61
N LEU A 227 -13.82 1.03 3.89
CA LEU A 227 -14.81 1.19 4.97
C LEU A 227 -15.44 2.57 5.01
N LYS A 228 -14.61 3.62 4.84
CA LYS A 228 -15.10 5.00 4.78
C LYS A 228 -16.00 5.20 3.56
N THR A 229 -15.62 4.66 2.40
CA THR A 229 -16.40 4.81 1.17
C THR A 229 -17.77 4.14 1.26
N TYR A 230 -17.87 2.98 1.93
CA TYR A 230 -19.13 2.29 2.19
C TYR A 230 -19.92 2.86 3.37
N GLY A 231 -19.40 3.87 4.08
CA GLY A 231 -20.05 4.46 5.24
C GLY A 231 -20.08 3.58 6.49
N LYS A 232 -19.17 2.58 6.57
CA LYS A 232 -19.04 1.63 7.67
C LYS A 232 -17.88 1.96 8.62
N ALA A 233 -17.28 3.15 8.50
CA ALA A 233 -16.10 3.51 9.28
C ALA A 233 -16.37 3.66 10.78
N LEU A 234 -15.46 3.08 11.59
CA LEU A 234 -15.23 3.47 12.98
C LEU A 234 -14.58 4.88 13.05
N CYS A 235 -14.67 5.53 14.20
CA CYS A 235 -14.30 6.93 14.40
C CYS A 235 -12.84 7.24 14.01
N VAL A 236 -12.63 8.33 13.27
CA VAL A 236 -11.33 8.86 12.77
C VAL A 236 -10.28 9.08 13.87
N GLU A 237 -10.67 9.07 15.15
CA GLU A 237 -9.76 9.18 16.30
C GLU A 237 -8.86 7.93 16.50
N GLN A 238 -9.32 6.72 16.15
CA GLN A 238 -8.47 5.52 16.18
C GLN A 238 -7.37 5.58 15.09
N PHE A 239 -7.65 6.34 14.04
CA PHE A 239 -6.83 6.53 12.84
C PHE A 239 -5.56 7.36 13.08
N GLN A 240 -5.67 8.45 13.84
CA GLN A 240 -4.55 9.36 14.12
C GLN A 240 -3.63 8.86 15.24
N THR A 241 -4.07 7.89 16.03
CA THR A 241 -3.26 7.36 17.14
C THR A 241 -2.25 6.32 16.65
N LEU A 242 -2.60 5.56 15.60
CA LEU A 242 -1.69 4.57 14.98
C LEU A 242 -0.64 5.23 14.06
N LEU A 243 -1.01 6.26 13.30
CA LEU A 243 -0.08 7.03 12.44
C LEU A 243 0.91 7.93 13.22
N LYS A 244 0.64 8.24 14.51
CA LYS A 244 1.55 9.02 15.37
C LYS A 244 2.62 8.19 16.08
N LEU A 245 2.65 6.87 15.84
CA LEU A 245 3.67 5.96 16.35
C LEU A 245 4.76 5.64 15.32
N GLN A 246 4.66 6.16 14.09
CA GLN A 246 5.77 6.33 13.15
C GLN A 246 6.39 7.72 13.29
#